data_AF-A0A482VDY0-F1
#
_entry.id   AF-A0A482VDY0-F1
#
_cell.length_a   1.000
_cell.length_b   1.000
_cell.length_c   1.000
_cell.angle_alpha   90.00
_cell.angle_beta   90.00
_cell.angle_gamma   90.00
#
_symmetry.space_group_name_H-M   'P 1'
#
loop_
_entity.id
_entity.type
_entity.pdbx_description
1 polymer ?
#
loop_
_entity_poly.entity_id
_entity_poly.type
_entity_poly.pdbx_seq_one_letter_code
_entity_poly.pdbx_strand_id
1 'polypeptide(L)'
;VRSIIIELMLYTLKQKTFLVESYFRNGTKVDDVWTYSETVSRCIKVFRETGSVTRKKGSRRPLKRTDETINSVEEIMENKPRTSILRKDI
;
A
#
# COMPACT_ATOMS: atom_id res chain seq x y z
N VAL A 1 17.29 24.49 7.13
CA VAL A 1 18.48 23.66 6.75
C VAL A 1 18.96 22.75 7.89
N ARG A 2 19.23 23.25 9.10
CA ARG A 2 19.68 22.42 10.25
C ARG A 2 18.71 21.31 10.69
N SER A 3 17.39 21.51 10.58
CA SER A 3 16.38 20.52 10.97
C SER A 3 16.33 19.29 10.04
N ILE A 4 16.48 19.48 8.72
CA ILE A 4 16.49 18.37 7.74
C ILE A 4 17.74 17.50 7.87
N ILE A 5 18.89 18.11 8.18
CA ILE A 5 20.17 17.39 8.32
C ILE A 5 20.15 16.45 9.53
N ILE A 6 19.56 16.87 10.66
CA ILE A 6 19.42 16.05 11.86
C ILE A 6 18.45 14.89 11.60
N GLU A 7 17.34 15.14 10.89
CA GLU A 7 16.37 14.11 10.52
C GLU A 7 16.96 13.06 9.57
N LEU A 8 17.88 13.47 8.69
CA LEU A 8 18.63 12.56 7.83
C LEU A 8 19.66 11.72 8.61
N MET A 9 20.23 12.21 9.72
CA MET A 9 21.21 11.44 10.50
C MET A 9 20.64 10.14 11.12
N LEU A 10 19.32 10.01 11.23
CA LEU A 10 18.63 8.82 11.75
C LEU A 10 18.48 7.67 10.73
N TYR A 11 18.78 7.92 9.45
CA TYR A 11 18.62 6.91 8.39
C TYR A 11 19.92 6.22 8.02
N THR A 12 19.84 4.91 7.75
CA THR A 12 20.93 4.13 7.15
C THR A 12 21.27 4.68 5.75
N LEU A 13 22.48 4.41 5.26
CA LEU A 13 22.89 4.85 3.92
C LEU A 13 21.93 4.35 2.83
N LYS A 14 21.48 3.10 2.90
CA LYS A 14 20.52 2.52 1.95
C LYS A 14 19.19 3.27 1.93
N GLN A 15 18.68 3.66 3.10
CA GLN A 15 17.44 4.42 3.22
C GLN A 15 17.58 5.84 2.67
N LYS A 16 18.73 6.49 2.90
CA LYS A 16 19.06 7.80 2.32
C LYS A 16 19.09 7.75 0.80
N THR A 17 19.80 6.77 0.24
CA THR A 17 19.87 6.55 -1.21
C THR A 17 18.47 6.33 -1.79
N PHE A 18 17.66 5.49 -1.17
CA PHE A 18 16.28 5.24 -1.61
C PHE A 18 15.42 6.51 -1.63
N LEU A 19 15.49 7.35 -0.58
CA LEU A 19 14.73 8.59 -0.52
C LEU A 19 15.13 9.55 -1.65
N VAL A 20 16.42 9.74 -1.86
CA VAL A 20 16.95 10.60 -2.92
C VAL A 20 16.56 10.07 -4.30
N GLU A 21 16.74 8.77 -4.55
CA GLU A 21 16.33 8.14 -5.81
C GLU A 21 14.81 8.26 -6.04
N SER A 22 14.00 8.09 -5.00
CA SER A 22 12.54 8.18 -5.12
C SER A 22 12.05 9.58 -5.47
N TYR A 23 12.72 10.63 -4.99
CA TYR A 23 12.42 11.99 -5.43
C TYR A 23 12.75 12.16 -6.91
N PHE A 24 13.96 11.81 -7.35
CA PHE A 24 14.37 12.06 -8.74
C PHE A 24 13.67 11.17 -9.77
N ARG A 25 13.40 9.88 -9.48
CA ARG A 25 12.75 8.96 -10.42
C ARG A 25 11.28 9.32 -10.69
N ASN A 26 10.62 9.94 -9.72
CA ASN A 26 9.19 10.20 -9.77
C ASN A 26 8.84 11.69 -9.87
N GLY A 27 9.87 12.54 -9.97
CA GLY A 27 9.70 13.96 -10.22
C GLY A 27 9.46 14.19 -11.71
N THR A 28 8.48 15.03 -12.04
CA THR A 28 8.26 15.56 -13.38
C THR A 28 8.53 17.04 -13.38
N LYS A 29 9.35 17.50 -14.31
CA LYS A 29 9.65 18.93 -14.44
C LYS A 29 8.60 19.57 -15.35
N VAL A 30 7.78 20.46 -14.77
CA VAL A 30 6.72 21.21 -15.47
C VAL A 30 7.01 22.69 -15.27
N ASP A 31 7.20 23.44 -16.37
CA ASP A 31 7.51 24.88 -16.35
C ASP A 31 8.67 25.25 -15.40
N ASP A 32 9.77 24.51 -15.51
CA ASP A 32 10.94 24.60 -14.63
C ASP A 32 10.75 24.29 -13.14
N VAL A 33 9.53 23.90 -12.74
CA VAL A 33 9.20 23.47 -11.38
C VAL A 33 9.16 21.95 -11.30
N TRP A 34 9.83 21.39 -10.29
CA TRP A 34 9.71 19.96 -9.99
C TRP A 34 8.37 19.68 -9.32
N THR A 35 7.54 18.89 -10.00
CA THR A 35 6.29 18.34 -9.48
C THR A 35 6.52 16.89 -9.08
N TYR A 36 5.95 16.46 -7.97
CA TYR A 36 6.07 15.09 -7.48
C TYR A 36 4.67 14.52 -7.30
N SER A 37 4.48 13.27 -7.68
CA SER A 37 3.19 12.60 -7.47
C SER A 37 2.88 12.48 -5.97
N GLU A 38 1.61 12.64 -5.62
CA GLU A 38 1.14 12.50 -4.23
C GLU A 38 1.48 11.13 -3.61
N THR A 39 1.57 10.10 -4.46
CA THR A 39 1.93 8.74 -4.05
C THR A 39 3.35 8.67 -3.48
N VAL A 40 4.30 9.44 -4.04
CA VAL A 40 5.69 9.51 -3.54
C VAL A 40 5.73 10.21 -2.19
N SER A 41 5.04 11.35 -2.07
CA SER A 41 4.92 12.07 -0.80
C SER A 41 4.33 11.18 0.30
N ARG A 42 3.33 10.36 -0.05
CA ARG A 42 2.72 9.40 0.87
C ARG A 42 3.66 8.26 1.24
N CYS A 43 4.39 7.69 0.27
CA CYS A 43 5.40 6.65 0.53
C CYS A 43 6.52 7.16 1.45
N ILE A 44 6.99 8.38 1.22
CA ILE A 44 8.03 9.01 2.06
C ILE A 44 7.51 9.28 3.46
N LYS A 45 6.26 9.74 3.61
CA LYS A 45 5.62 9.91 4.91
C LYS A 45 5.54 8.58 5.67
N VAL A 46 5.02 7.53 5.04
CA VAL A 46 4.93 6.18 5.65
C VAL A 46 6.32 5.66 6.02
N PHE A 47 7.32 5.89 5.17
CA PHE A 47 8.70 5.51 5.46
C PHE A 47 9.27 6.26 6.67
N ARG A 48 9.01 7.57 6.79
CA ARG A 48 9.42 8.37 7.95
C ARG A 48 8.79 7.88 9.26
N GLU A 49 7.52 7.49 9.20
CA GLU A 49 6.75 7.00 10.35
C GLU A 49 7.11 5.56 10.75
N THR A 50 7.41 4.69 9.78
CA THR A 50 7.53 3.23 10.02
C THR A 50 8.94 2.68 9.81
N GLY A 51 9.85 3.47 9.22
CA GLY A 51 11.18 3.01 8.79
C GLY A 51 11.17 2.00 7.63
N SER A 52 10.00 1.75 7.03
CA SER A 52 9.81 0.73 6.00
C SER A 52 8.98 1.24 4.82
N VAL A 53 9.35 0.79 3.62
CA VAL A 53 8.59 0.99 2.38
C VAL A 53 7.87 -0.29 1.93
N THR A 54 8.08 -1.40 2.65
CA THR A 54 7.47 -2.67 2.29
C THR A 54 6.01 -2.71 2.73
N ARG A 55 5.13 -3.19 1.86
CA ARG A 55 3.76 -3.52 2.26
C ARG A 55 3.77 -4.49 3.43
N LYS A 56 2.95 -4.22 4.45
CA LYS A 56 2.71 -5.15 5.56
C LYS A 56 2.33 -6.53 5.00
N LYS A 57 3.00 -7.58 5.49
CA LYS A 57 2.66 -8.97 5.13
C LYS A 57 1.20 -9.23 5.49
N GLY A 58 0.45 -9.83 4.57
CA GLY A 58 -1.00 -10.07 4.75
C GLY A 58 -1.91 -8.88 4.40
N SER A 59 -1.38 -7.74 3.95
CA SER A 59 -2.20 -6.61 3.45
C SER A 59 -2.85 -6.83 2.07
N ARG A 60 -2.58 -7.98 1.43
CA ARG A 60 -3.21 -8.32 0.16
C ARG A 60 -4.59 -8.92 0.43
N ARG A 61 -5.47 -8.79 -0.56
CA ARG A 61 -6.75 -9.51 -0.57
C ARG A 61 -6.48 -11.01 -0.32
N PRO A 62 -7.18 -11.65 0.63
CA PRO A 62 -7.08 -13.08 0.83
C PRO A 62 -7.33 -13.82 -0.48
N LEU A 63 -6.42 -14.73 -0.84
CA LEU A 63 -6.59 -15.59 -2.01
C LEU A 63 -7.49 -16.81 -1.72
N LYS A 64 -7.50 -17.23 -0.45
CA LYS A 64 -8.35 -18.32 0.03
C LYS A 64 -9.58 -17.73 0.70
N ARG A 65 -10.71 -18.42 0.53
CA ARG A 65 -11.96 -18.10 1.25
C ARG A 65 -11.76 -18.32 2.75
N THR A 66 -12.43 -17.51 3.56
CA THR A 66 -12.52 -17.70 5.01
C THR A 66 -13.57 -18.76 5.32
N ASP A 67 -13.48 -19.39 6.49
CA ASP A 67 -14.49 -20.35 6.96
C ASP A 67 -15.88 -19.71 7.04
N GLU A 68 -15.95 -18.43 7.42
CA GLU A 68 -17.18 -17.63 7.39
C GLU A 68 -17.81 -17.60 5.98
N THR A 69 -16.98 -17.42 4.95
CA THR A 69 -17.44 -17.40 3.56
C THR A 69 -17.93 -18.79 3.13
N ILE A 70 -17.28 -19.85 3.60
CA ILE A 70 -17.66 -21.23 3.27
C ILE A 70 -19.00 -21.57 3.92
N ASN A 71 -19.13 -21.34 5.23
CA ASN A 71 -20.37 -21.61 5.98
C ASN A 71 -21.56 -20.82 5.40
N SER A 72 -21.35 -19.56 5.02
CA SER A 72 -22.40 -18.75 4.40
C SER A 72 -22.88 -19.35 3.07
N VAL A 73 -21.96 -19.91 2.26
CA VAL A 73 -22.31 -20.57 1.00
C VAL A 73 -23.04 -21.89 1.26
N GLU A 74 -22.63 -22.66 2.26
CA GLU A 74 -23.30 -23.90 2.67
C GLU A 74 -24.76 -23.63 3.09
N GLU A 75 -24.99 -22.61 3.92
CA GLU A 75 -26.33 -22.20 4.33
C GLU A 75 -27.21 -21.80 3.14
N ILE A 76 -26.66 -21.12 2.14
CA ILE A 76 -27.38 -20.75 0.91
C ILE A 76 -27.73 -22.00 0.10
N MET A 77 -26.80 -22.94 -0.04
CA MET A 77 -27.01 -24.18 -0.77
C MET A 77 -28.09 -25.06 -0.11
N GLU A 78 -28.14 -25.08 1.22
CA GLU A 78 -29.15 -25.83 1.97
C GLU A 78 -30.54 -25.18 1.86
N ASN A 79 -30.64 -23.86 2.05
CA ASN A 79 -31.92 -23.16 2.02
C ASN A 79 -32.48 -22.94 0.60
N LYS A 80 -31.60 -22.75 -0.40
CA LYS A 80 -31.99 -22.42 -1.78
C LYS A 80 -31.07 -23.13 -2.80
N PRO A 81 -31.17 -24.46 -2.95
CA PRO A 81 -30.23 -25.27 -3.74
C PRO A 81 -30.17 -24.93 -5.24
N ARG A 82 -31.16 -24.20 -5.78
CA ARG A 82 -31.21 -23.75 -7.18
C ARG A 82 -30.72 -22.32 -7.38
N THR A 83 -30.06 -21.70 -6.40
CA THR A 83 -29.48 -20.36 -6.55
C THR A 83 -28.34 -20.36 -7.56
N SER A 84 -28.40 -19.43 -8.50
CA SER A 84 -27.31 -19.19 -9.44
C SER A 84 -26.09 -18.63 -8.70
N ILE A 85 -24.90 -19.09 -9.10
CA ILE A 85 -23.61 -18.59 -8.62
C ILE A 85 -23.43 -17.07 -8.86
N LEU A 86 -24.16 -16.51 -9.82
CA LEU A 86 -24.07 -15.10 -10.24
C LEU A 86 -24.97 -14.13 -9.45
N ARG A 87 -25.77 -14.59 -8.47
CA ARG A 87 -26.59 -13.66 -7.69
C ARG A 87 -25.69 -12.77 -6.83
N LYS A 88 -25.93 -11.45 -6.91
CA LYS A 88 -25.19 -10.38 -6.21
C LYS A 88 -25.52 -10.27 -4.71
N ASP A 89 -26.35 -11.16 -4.18
CA ASP A 89 -26.77 -11.14 -2.77
C ASP A 89 -25.82 -11.94 -1.85
N ILE A 90 -24.59 -12.23 -2.32
CA ILE A 90 -23.49 -12.85 -1.56
C ILE A 90 -22.36 -11.83 -1.40
#